data_AF-A0ABD3JQX0-F1
#
_entry.id   AF-A0ABD3JQX0-F1
#
_cell.length_a   1.000
_cell.length_b   1.000
_cell.length_c   1.000
_cell.angle_alpha   90.00
_cell.angle_beta   90.00
_cell.angle_gamma   90.00
#
_symmetry.space_group_name_H-M   'P 1'
#
loop_
_entity.id
_entity.type
_entity.pdbx_description
1 polymer ?
#
loop_
_entity_poly.entity_id
_entity_poly.type
_entity_poly.pdbx_seq_one_letter_code
_entity_poly.pdbx_strand_id
1 'polypeptide(L)'
;MANSCFTRYRGFHYRSSAPLPATRKRGTRRLSQTFSSCDTPFVSSSSSLIIRSPSPLVLTARFIPSDAPQRSEEWFSLRKDKLTTSTFSTALGFWKGTRRLELWNEKVFALELQMPESSKMRAMEWGVLNEAVAIDRYKSITGREVSSLGFATHSEERFEWLGASPDGLLGCFPGGGILEVKCPYNKGKPEVALPWTTMPFYYMPQVQGQMEIMDRDWVDLYCWTPNGSTILRVCRERGYWELIHGILREFWWENVMPAREALLMGKEEEANMFKPASTHKRTGLAIVKSLKLASEAKLLCREIAGHVEFFR
;
A
#
# COMPACT_ATOMS: atom_id res chain seq x y z
N MET A 1 12.41 -45.26 -39.46
CA MET A 1 12.18 -46.12 -38.28
C MET A 1 11.10 -45.41 -37.45
N ALA A 2 9.81 -45.54 -37.75
CA ALA A 2 8.91 -46.68 -37.56
C ALA A 2 8.54 -46.92 -36.07
N ASN A 3 7.20 -46.96 -35.84
CA ASN A 3 6.43 -47.37 -34.66
C ASN A 3 6.13 -46.24 -33.64
N SER A 4 4.96 -45.61 -33.57
CA SER A 4 3.53 -46.02 -33.60
C SER A 4 2.98 -46.62 -32.29
N CYS A 5 1.89 -45.99 -31.84
CA CYS A 5 0.69 -46.53 -31.17
C CYS A 5 0.80 -47.12 -29.73
N PHE A 6 0.04 -46.58 -28.77
CA PHE A 6 -1.28 -47.11 -28.39
C PHE A 6 -1.98 -46.29 -27.29
N THR A 7 -3.25 -46.02 -27.56
CA THR A 7 -4.32 -45.46 -26.71
C THR A 7 -4.75 -46.45 -25.61
N ARG A 8 -5.24 -45.95 -24.47
CA ARG A 8 -6.28 -46.65 -23.69
C ARG A 8 -7.22 -45.68 -22.96
N TYR A 9 -8.46 -45.67 -23.43
CA TYR A 9 -9.66 -45.25 -22.73
C TYR A 9 -9.98 -46.21 -21.58
N ARG A 10 -10.51 -45.69 -20.46
CA ARG A 10 -11.52 -46.38 -19.65
C ARG A 10 -12.52 -45.34 -19.13
N GLY A 11 -13.75 -45.43 -19.63
CA GLY A 11 -14.92 -44.83 -19.02
C GLY A 11 -15.58 -45.82 -18.05
N PHE A 12 -16.30 -45.30 -17.08
CA PHE A 12 -17.45 -45.96 -16.47
C PHE A 12 -18.57 -44.93 -16.30
N HIS A 13 -19.72 -45.21 -16.92
CA HIS A 13 -21.00 -44.56 -16.70
C HIS A 13 -21.65 -45.12 -15.44
N TYR A 14 -22.39 -44.30 -14.68
CA TYR A 14 -23.73 -44.66 -14.20
C TYR A 14 -24.63 -43.42 -14.06
N ARG A 15 -25.92 -43.65 -14.26
CA ARG A 15 -27.01 -42.72 -14.65
C ARG A 15 -27.63 -41.92 -13.50
N SER A 16 -28.10 -40.71 -13.87
CA SER A 16 -29.39 -40.05 -13.58
C SER A 16 -30.20 -40.42 -12.33
N SER A 17 -30.67 -39.41 -11.57
CA SER A 17 -32.08 -38.93 -11.55
C SER A 17 -32.34 -37.91 -10.43
N ALA A 18 -32.92 -36.75 -10.77
CA ALA A 18 -33.58 -35.82 -9.84
C ALA A 18 -35.02 -36.31 -9.51
N PRO A 19 -35.74 -35.75 -8.52
CA PRO A 19 -36.50 -34.52 -8.78
C PRO A 19 -36.71 -33.54 -7.59
N LEU A 20 -37.03 -32.29 -7.97
CA LEU A 20 -37.66 -31.24 -7.15
C LEU A 20 -39.10 -31.61 -6.76
N PRO A 21 -39.70 -30.87 -5.80
CA PRO A 21 -41.02 -30.32 -6.09
C PRO A 21 -41.16 -28.84 -5.75
N ALA A 22 -41.97 -28.18 -6.58
CA ALA A 22 -42.48 -26.82 -6.44
C ALA A 22 -43.76 -26.80 -5.60
N THR A 23 -44.13 -25.63 -5.05
CA THR A 23 -45.53 -25.15 -5.12
C THR A 23 -45.66 -23.65 -4.82
N ARG A 24 -46.27 -22.96 -5.79
CA ARG A 24 -46.86 -21.62 -5.71
C ARG A 24 -48.05 -21.62 -4.74
N LYS A 25 -48.28 -20.48 -4.06
CA LYS A 25 -49.64 -19.96 -3.82
C LYS A 25 -49.75 -18.51 -4.27
N ARG A 26 -50.65 -18.27 -5.23
CA ARG A 26 -51.25 -16.97 -5.56
C ARG A 26 -52.29 -16.65 -4.50
N GLY A 27 -52.38 -15.38 -4.09
CA GLY A 27 -53.51 -14.81 -3.37
C GLY A 27 -53.72 -13.37 -3.84
N THR A 28 -54.83 -13.13 -4.54
CA THR A 28 -55.34 -11.84 -5.01
C THR A 28 -56.28 -11.20 -3.98
N ARG A 29 -56.53 -9.88 -4.14
CA ARG A 29 -57.49 -8.97 -3.46
C ARG A 29 -56.91 -8.27 -2.21
N ARG A 30 -57.11 -6.98 -1.95
CA ARG A 30 -58.12 -5.99 -2.43
C ARG A 30 -57.59 -4.57 -2.15
N LEU A 31 -58.04 -3.61 -2.97
CA LEU A 31 -57.95 -2.18 -2.73
C LEU A 31 -58.81 -1.77 -1.52
N SER A 32 -58.31 -0.79 -0.76
CA SER A 32 -59.15 0.20 -0.07
C SER A 32 -58.30 1.43 0.27
N GLN A 33 -58.53 2.50 -0.49
CA GLN A 33 -58.22 3.88 -0.13
C GLN A 33 -59.15 4.33 1.00
N THR A 34 -58.63 5.14 1.92
CA THR A 34 -59.42 6.13 2.66
C THR A 34 -58.62 7.42 2.73
N PHE A 35 -59.22 8.47 2.18
CA PHE A 35 -58.84 9.87 2.29
C PHE A 35 -59.01 10.37 3.73
N SER A 36 -58.15 11.29 4.17
CA SER A 36 -58.53 12.33 5.12
C SER A 36 -57.66 13.57 4.93
N SER A 37 -58.28 14.62 4.40
CA SER A 37 -57.97 16.03 4.63
C SER A 37 -58.09 16.36 6.14
N CYS A 38 -57.64 17.47 6.73
CA CYS A 38 -57.40 18.81 6.25
C CYS A 38 -56.42 19.56 7.18
N ASP A 39 -55.78 20.58 6.61
CA ASP A 39 -55.50 21.93 7.14
C ASP A 39 -54.55 22.20 8.32
N THR A 40 -53.64 23.12 7.99
CA THR A 40 -52.68 23.84 8.81
C THR A 40 -53.34 24.88 9.72
N PRO A 41 -52.61 25.35 10.75
CA PRO A 41 -52.36 26.78 10.77
C PRO A 41 -50.88 27.14 11.00
N PHE A 42 -50.50 28.19 10.29
CA PHE A 42 -49.22 28.86 10.31
C PHE A 42 -49.09 29.66 11.62
N VAL A 43 -48.09 29.37 12.44
CA VAL A 43 -47.62 30.30 13.49
C VAL A 43 -46.10 30.34 13.46
N SER A 44 -45.60 31.53 13.13
CA SER A 44 -44.21 31.94 13.17
C SER A 44 -43.72 31.96 14.62
N SER A 45 -42.72 31.16 14.95
CA SER A 45 -41.84 31.41 16.10
C SER A 45 -40.40 31.41 15.63
N SER A 46 -39.81 32.60 15.61
CA SER A 46 -38.39 32.86 15.40
C SER A 46 -37.55 32.17 16.48
N SER A 47 -37.12 30.94 16.22
CA SER A 47 -36.08 30.29 17.01
C SER A 47 -34.73 30.60 16.38
N SER A 48 -33.98 31.48 17.03
CA SER A 48 -32.59 31.79 16.72
C SER A 48 -31.78 30.50 16.64
N LEU A 49 -31.36 30.09 15.44
CA LEU A 49 -30.42 29.00 15.25
C LEU A 49 -29.07 29.46 15.79
N ILE A 50 -28.81 29.15 17.06
CA ILE A 50 -27.45 29.19 17.61
C ILE A 50 -26.69 28.08 16.89
N ILE A 51 -26.03 28.45 15.80
CA ILE A 51 -24.94 27.68 15.21
C ILE A 51 -23.90 27.54 16.31
N ARG A 52 -23.90 26.39 16.99
CA ARG A 52 -22.78 26.02 17.85
C ARG A 52 -21.59 25.81 16.94
N SER A 53 -20.69 26.78 16.95
CA SER A 53 -19.35 26.67 16.38
C SER A 53 -18.72 25.33 16.81
N PRO A 54 -18.24 24.49 15.87
CA PRO A 54 -17.51 23.30 16.27
C PRO A 54 -16.24 23.72 17.00
N SER A 55 -16.02 23.10 18.16
CA SER A 55 -14.86 23.23 19.03
C SER A 55 -13.53 23.15 18.25
N PRO A 56 -12.51 23.98 18.53
CA PRO A 56 -11.29 24.08 17.74
C PRO A 56 -10.24 22.99 18.07
N LEU A 57 -10.68 21.78 18.39
CA LEU A 57 -9.78 20.66 18.72
C LEU A 57 -10.03 19.44 17.82
N VAL A 58 -10.10 19.69 16.51
CA VAL A 58 -9.64 18.67 15.56
C VAL A 58 -8.17 18.98 15.34
N LEU A 59 -7.30 18.23 16.02
CA LEU A 59 -5.89 18.15 15.65
C LEU A 59 -5.86 17.55 14.24
N THR A 60 -5.97 18.40 13.22
CA THR A 60 -5.61 18.02 11.86
C THR A 60 -4.16 17.57 11.95
N ALA A 61 -3.88 16.30 11.67
CA ALA A 61 -2.52 15.81 11.52
C ALA A 61 -1.84 16.62 10.41
N ARG A 62 -1.16 17.70 10.79
CA ARG A 62 -0.35 18.50 9.88
C ARG A 62 0.95 17.72 9.72
N PHE A 63 0.99 16.83 8.73
CA PHE A 63 2.29 16.35 8.25
C PHE A 63 3.10 17.58 7.81
N ILE A 64 4.41 17.55 7.98
CA ILE A 64 5.28 18.62 7.49
C ILE A 64 5.72 18.18 6.08
N PRO A 65 5.05 18.65 5.01
CA PRO A 65 5.53 18.42 3.67
C PRO A 65 6.87 19.12 3.52
N SER A 66 7.87 18.40 3.02
CA SER A 66 9.01 19.03 2.36
C SER A 66 8.71 19.09 0.88
N ASP A 67 8.84 20.28 0.29
CA ASP A 67 8.79 20.50 -1.15
C ASP A 67 10.08 20.03 -1.86
N ALA A 68 11.02 19.42 -1.12
CA ALA A 68 12.22 18.81 -1.68
C ALA A 68 11.83 17.82 -2.81
N PRO A 69 12.19 18.10 -4.07
CA PRO A 69 11.83 17.26 -5.19
C PRO A 69 12.32 15.83 -4.97
N GLN A 70 11.49 14.84 -5.30
CA GLN A 70 11.87 13.44 -5.16
C GLN A 70 13.19 13.19 -5.92
N ARG A 71 14.14 12.51 -5.26
CA ARG A 71 15.50 12.24 -5.76
C ARG A 71 16.45 13.46 -5.80
N SER A 72 16.10 14.61 -5.22
CA SER A 72 17.05 15.69 -4.96
C SER A 72 18.01 15.34 -3.81
N GLU A 73 19.14 16.04 -3.72
CA GLU A 73 20.08 15.88 -2.59
C GLU A 73 19.42 16.18 -1.24
N GLU A 74 18.53 17.17 -1.20
CA GLU A 74 17.74 17.53 -0.03
C GLU A 74 16.81 16.37 0.36
N TRP A 75 16.20 15.71 -0.62
CA TRP A 75 15.35 14.54 -0.40
C TRP A 75 16.13 13.35 0.16
N PHE A 76 17.35 13.09 -0.35
CA PHE A 76 18.22 12.06 0.22
C PHE A 76 18.65 12.38 1.66
N SER A 77 19.00 13.65 1.91
CA SER A 77 19.38 14.14 3.24
C SER A 77 18.26 13.95 4.27
N LEU A 78 17.02 14.29 3.91
CA LEU A 78 15.85 14.12 4.80
C LEU A 78 15.55 12.64 5.14
N ARG A 79 15.97 11.71 4.28
CA ARG A 79 15.74 10.26 4.42
C ARG A 79 16.84 9.54 5.19
N LYS A 80 18.04 10.12 5.26
CA LYS A 80 19.22 9.51 5.88
C LYS A 80 18.95 9.09 7.32
N ASP A 81 18.27 9.96 8.06
CA ASP A 81 17.97 9.76 9.48
C ASP A 81 16.56 9.26 9.77
N LYS A 82 15.94 8.61 8.77
CA LYS A 82 14.60 8.06 8.88
C LYS A 82 14.52 6.65 8.31
N LEU A 83 13.66 5.84 8.91
CA LEU A 83 13.22 4.58 8.33
C LEU A 83 12.10 4.89 7.34
N THR A 84 12.36 4.64 6.05
CA THR A 84 11.41 4.98 4.99
C THR A 84 10.47 3.82 4.69
N THR A 85 9.21 4.10 4.36
CA THR A 85 8.18 3.07 4.14
C THR A 85 8.57 2.00 3.13
N SER A 86 9.33 2.36 2.09
CA SER A 86 9.87 1.44 1.08
C SER A 86 10.81 0.38 1.66
N THR A 87 11.43 0.64 2.82
CA THR A 87 12.34 -0.28 3.51
C THR A 87 11.68 -1.10 4.62
N PHE A 88 10.39 -0.89 4.89
CA PHE A 88 9.71 -1.54 6.01
C PHE A 88 9.70 -3.06 5.88
N SER A 89 9.45 -3.63 4.69
CA SER A 89 9.50 -5.08 4.52
C SER A 89 10.88 -5.67 4.87
N THR A 90 11.95 -4.94 4.58
CA THR A 90 13.33 -5.31 4.97
C THR A 90 13.54 -5.21 6.48
N ALA A 91 13.15 -4.10 7.11
CA ALA A 91 13.23 -3.93 8.57
C ALA A 91 12.38 -4.96 9.33
N LEU A 92 11.27 -5.43 8.74
CA LEU A 92 10.42 -6.50 9.27
C LEU A 92 11.01 -7.90 9.05
N GLY A 93 12.10 -8.05 8.29
CA GLY A 93 12.74 -9.34 8.03
C GLY A 93 12.02 -10.21 6.97
N PHE A 94 11.31 -9.61 6.01
CA PHE A 94 10.60 -10.39 4.97
C PHE A 94 11.54 -11.11 4.00
N TRP A 95 12.78 -10.64 3.91
CA TRP A 95 13.78 -11.14 2.98
C TRP A 95 14.76 -12.07 3.70
N LYS A 96 15.12 -13.17 3.04
CA LYS A 96 16.12 -14.12 3.55
C LYS A 96 17.52 -13.50 3.58
N GLY A 97 18.40 -14.10 4.37
CA GLY A 97 19.81 -13.74 4.44
C GLY A 97 20.05 -12.47 5.27
N THR A 98 20.92 -11.60 4.77
CA THR A 98 21.49 -10.47 5.50
C THR A 98 20.79 -9.14 5.25
N ARG A 99 19.69 -9.10 4.47
CA ARG A 99 19.04 -7.84 4.06
C ARG A 99 18.66 -6.91 5.21
N ARG A 100 18.18 -7.48 6.33
CA ARG A 100 17.84 -6.70 7.53
C ARG A 100 19.08 -6.09 8.19
N LEU A 101 20.18 -6.84 8.21
CA LEU A 101 21.48 -6.37 8.70
C LEU A 101 22.11 -5.34 7.75
N GLU A 102 21.99 -5.53 6.43
CA GLU A 102 22.42 -4.55 5.42
C GLU A 102 21.71 -3.21 5.60
N LEU A 103 20.38 -3.22 5.81
CA LEU A 103 19.63 -2.01 6.12
C LEU A 103 20.08 -1.36 7.43
N TRP A 104 20.39 -2.16 8.46
CA TRP A 104 20.95 -1.63 9.70
C TRP A 104 22.29 -0.96 9.47
N ASN A 105 23.20 -1.59 8.70
CA ASN A 105 24.48 -0.98 8.33
C ASN A 105 24.28 0.34 7.58
N GLU A 106 23.38 0.39 6.59
CA GLU A 106 23.04 1.61 5.85
C GLU A 106 22.61 2.74 6.79
N LYS A 107 21.79 2.41 7.80
CA LYS A 107 21.28 3.40 8.76
C LYS A 107 22.31 3.78 9.81
N VAL A 108 23.23 2.91 10.19
CA VAL A 108 24.23 3.19 11.24
C VAL A 108 25.47 3.88 10.66
N PHE A 109 26.00 3.37 9.55
CA PHE A 109 27.29 3.77 8.97
C PHE A 109 27.11 4.54 7.66
N ALA A 110 26.39 5.66 7.70
CA ALA A 110 25.87 6.37 6.52
C ALA A 110 26.92 7.04 5.59
N LEU A 111 28.08 6.40 5.40
CA LEU A 111 29.26 6.77 4.64
C LEU A 111 29.85 5.62 3.78
N GLU A 112 29.45 4.36 3.96
CA GLU A 112 29.83 3.27 3.02
C GLU A 112 28.73 3.06 1.98
N LEU A 113 28.78 3.84 0.90
CA LEU A 113 28.01 3.54 -0.31
C LEU A 113 28.55 2.24 -0.93
N GLN A 114 28.06 1.10 -0.46
CA GLN A 114 28.22 -0.13 -1.22
C GLN A 114 27.48 0.06 -2.54
N MET A 115 28.25 0.14 -3.63
CA MET A 115 27.68 0.26 -4.97
C MET A 115 26.65 -0.86 -5.17
N PRO A 116 25.38 -0.53 -5.47
CA PRO A 116 24.37 -1.54 -5.68
C PRO A 116 24.81 -2.46 -6.82
N GLU A 117 24.51 -3.75 -6.69
CA GLU A 117 24.67 -4.69 -7.82
C GLU A 117 24.04 -4.12 -9.10
N SER A 118 24.68 -4.34 -10.24
CA SER A 118 24.23 -3.82 -11.54
C SER A 118 22.79 -4.17 -11.90
N SER A 119 22.27 -5.30 -11.39
CA SER A 119 20.87 -5.70 -11.56
C SER A 119 19.89 -4.83 -10.77
N LYS A 120 20.23 -4.45 -9.54
CA LYS A 120 19.43 -3.57 -8.67
C LYS A 120 19.41 -2.16 -9.23
N MET A 121 20.56 -1.66 -9.69
CA MET A 121 20.71 -0.36 -10.33
C MET A 121 19.80 -0.25 -11.56
N ARG A 122 19.88 -1.21 -12.50
CA ARG A 122 19.00 -1.24 -13.68
C ARG A 122 17.51 -1.31 -13.35
N ALA A 123 17.13 -2.06 -12.31
CA ALA A 123 15.73 -2.12 -11.88
C ALA A 123 15.23 -0.78 -11.32
N MET A 124 16.08 -0.06 -10.58
CA MET A 124 15.78 1.27 -10.07
C MET A 124 15.68 2.30 -11.20
N GLU A 125 16.65 2.30 -12.12
CA GLU A 125 16.64 3.14 -13.33
C GLU A 125 15.38 2.90 -14.18
N TRP A 126 14.98 1.64 -14.36
CA TRP A 126 13.74 1.30 -15.06
C TRP A 126 12.51 1.93 -14.39
N GLY A 127 12.42 1.87 -13.06
CA GLY A 127 11.36 2.52 -12.31
C GLY A 127 11.34 4.03 -12.55
N VAL A 128 12.50 4.67 -12.35
CA VAL A 128 12.72 6.11 -12.52
C VAL A 128 12.26 6.60 -13.89
N LEU A 129 12.66 5.90 -14.96
CA LEU A 129 12.37 6.30 -16.34
C LEU A 129 10.89 6.19 -16.70
N ASN A 130 10.16 5.25 -16.08
CA ASN A 130 8.79 4.92 -16.47
C ASN A 130 7.72 5.47 -15.52
N GLU A 131 8.10 5.96 -14.35
CA GLU A 131 7.18 6.47 -13.32
C GLU A 131 6.28 7.59 -13.85
N ALA A 132 6.84 8.59 -14.53
CA ALA A 132 6.06 9.69 -15.11
C ALA A 132 5.04 9.18 -16.15
N VAL A 133 5.47 8.29 -17.05
CA VAL A 133 4.60 7.67 -18.06
C VAL A 133 3.48 6.86 -17.40
N ALA A 134 3.79 6.13 -16.34
CA ALA A 134 2.82 5.36 -15.58
C ALA A 134 1.79 6.28 -14.89
N ILE A 135 2.22 7.37 -14.25
CA ILE A 135 1.33 8.37 -13.63
C ILE A 135 0.39 8.98 -14.68
N ASP A 136 0.90 9.38 -15.85
CA ASP A 136 0.08 9.94 -16.92
C ASP A 136 -0.92 8.92 -17.47
N ARG A 137 -0.53 7.64 -17.56
CA ARG A 137 -1.46 6.56 -17.93
C ARG A 137 -2.54 6.36 -16.87
N TYR A 138 -2.19 6.39 -15.59
CA TYR A 138 -3.15 6.31 -14.48
C TYR A 138 -4.17 7.47 -14.53
N LYS A 139 -3.70 8.71 -14.73
CA LYS A 139 -4.55 9.89 -14.92
C LYS A 139 -5.52 9.69 -16.09
N SER A 140 -5.00 9.23 -17.23
CA SER A 140 -5.80 8.99 -18.44
C SER A 140 -6.87 7.92 -18.25
N ILE A 141 -6.57 6.84 -17.53
CA ILE A 141 -7.52 5.74 -17.27
C ILE A 141 -8.60 6.18 -16.27
N THR A 142 -8.19 6.83 -15.18
CA THR A 142 -9.08 7.09 -14.04
C THR A 142 -9.80 8.44 -14.13
N GLY A 143 -9.30 9.36 -14.95
CA GLY A 143 -9.73 10.76 -14.98
C GLY A 143 -9.42 11.53 -13.69
N ARG A 144 -8.59 10.97 -12.79
CA ARG A 144 -8.23 11.61 -11.51
C ARG A 144 -7.01 12.48 -11.67
N GLU A 145 -7.05 13.64 -11.03
CA GLU A 145 -5.85 14.44 -10.81
C GLU A 145 -4.91 13.76 -9.81
N VAL A 146 -3.61 13.90 -10.06
CA VAL A 146 -2.54 13.41 -9.18
C VAL A 146 -1.64 14.59 -8.87
N SER A 147 -1.60 14.96 -7.60
CA SER A 147 -0.69 15.99 -7.09
C SER A 147 0.60 15.35 -6.60
N SER A 148 1.74 16.01 -6.84
CA SER A 148 3.04 15.55 -6.36
C SER A 148 3.25 15.91 -4.89
N LEU A 149 4.02 15.08 -4.19
CA LEU A 149 4.54 15.38 -2.86
C LEU A 149 5.96 14.84 -2.77
N GLY A 150 6.92 15.66 -2.31
CA GLY A 150 8.31 15.27 -2.19
C GLY A 150 8.53 14.22 -1.11
N PHE A 151 8.55 14.67 0.14
CA PHE A 151 8.77 13.80 1.30
C PHE A 151 7.89 14.22 2.48
N ALA A 152 7.27 13.22 3.11
CA ALA A 152 6.40 13.39 4.26
C ALA A 152 7.01 12.72 5.49
N THR A 153 6.96 13.44 6.61
CA THR A 153 7.24 12.91 7.95
C THR A 153 5.96 12.86 8.75
N HIS A 154 5.92 11.96 9.73
CA HIS A 154 4.74 11.85 10.58
C HIS A 154 4.57 13.14 11.41
N SER A 155 3.35 13.64 11.52
CA SER A 155 3.03 14.91 12.21
C SER A 155 3.34 14.87 13.71
N GLU A 156 3.15 13.72 14.35
CA GLU A 156 3.55 13.50 15.73
C GLU A 156 5.05 13.24 15.89
N GLU A 157 5.70 14.03 16.75
CA GLU A 157 7.14 14.01 17.05
C GLU A 157 7.68 12.60 17.36
N ARG A 158 6.92 11.79 18.10
CA ARG A 158 7.29 10.40 18.46
C ARG A 158 7.48 9.46 17.26
N PHE A 159 7.03 9.87 16.07
CA PHE A 159 7.14 9.11 14.82
C PHE A 159 8.02 9.81 13.77
N GLU A 160 8.77 10.84 14.14
CA GLU A 160 9.67 11.57 13.22
C GLU A 160 10.75 10.70 12.59
N TRP A 161 11.11 9.59 13.24
CA TRP A 161 12.03 8.58 12.71
C TRP A 161 11.45 7.79 11.53
N LEU A 162 10.17 7.96 11.21
CA LEU A 162 9.50 7.37 10.05
C LEU A 162 9.32 8.40 8.93
N GLY A 163 9.45 7.95 7.68
CA GLY A 163 9.25 8.82 6.53
C GLY A 163 8.60 8.12 5.33
N ALA A 164 7.81 8.86 4.57
CA ALA A 164 7.14 8.40 3.36
C ALA A 164 7.42 9.34 2.19
N SER A 165 7.46 8.78 0.98
CA SER A 165 7.52 9.53 -0.27
C SER A 165 6.56 8.82 -1.21
N PRO A 166 5.28 9.22 -1.24
CA PRO A 166 4.32 8.65 -2.19
C PRO A 166 4.61 9.16 -3.60
N ASP A 167 4.20 8.41 -4.62
CA ASP A 167 4.33 8.84 -6.01
C ASP A 167 3.26 9.87 -6.39
N GLY A 168 2.16 9.93 -5.62
CA GLY A 168 1.20 11.01 -5.73
C GLY A 168 0.11 11.01 -4.67
N LEU A 169 -0.62 12.12 -4.60
CA LEU A 169 -1.79 12.32 -3.76
C LEU A 169 -3.05 12.43 -4.60
N LEU A 170 -4.10 11.73 -4.16
CA LEU A 170 -5.37 11.59 -4.87
C LEU A 170 -6.49 12.29 -4.10
N GLY A 171 -7.05 13.36 -4.66
CA GLY A 171 -8.14 14.13 -4.03
C GLY A 171 -7.71 14.95 -2.80
N CYS A 172 -8.67 15.68 -2.24
CA CYS A 172 -8.44 16.54 -1.07
C CYS A 172 -8.73 15.83 0.25
N PHE A 173 -8.19 16.36 1.34
CA PHE A 173 -8.55 15.93 2.69
C PHE A 173 -9.87 16.59 3.15
N PRO A 174 -10.75 15.90 3.90
CA PRO A 174 -10.72 14.47 4.24
C PRO A 174 -11.17 13.56 3.08
N GLY A 175 -10.74 12.29 3.09
CA GLY A 175 -11.18 11.26 2.13
C GLY A 175 -10.28 11.06 0.90
N GLY A 176 -9.22 11.87 0.75
CA GLY A 176 -8.18 11.65 -0.24
C GLY A 176 -7.39 10.36 0.00
N GLY A 177 -6.76 9.85 -1.05
CA GLY A 177 -5.92 8.67 -1.04
C GLY A 177 -4.50 8.95 -1.50
N ILE A 178 -3.72 7.88 -1.63
CA ILE A 178 -2.33 7.92 -2.09
C ILE A 178 -2.23 7.11 -3.38
N LEU A 179 -1.43 7.58 -4.32
CA LEU A 179 -0.98 6.81 -5.46
C LEU A 179 0.41 6.26 -5.18
N GLU A 180 0.57 4.94 -5.34
CA GLU A 180 1.87 4.26 -5.31
C GLU A 180 2.05 3.50 -6.63
N VAL A 181 3.02 3.92 -7.44
CA VAL A 181 3.32 3.38 -8.75
C VAL A 181 4.44 2.37 -8.67
N LYS A 182 4.28 1.25 -9.38
CA LYS A 182 5.33 0.24 -9.54
C LYS A 182 5.48 -0.15 -11.01
N CYS A 183 6.71 -0.04 -11.50
CA CYS A 183 7.11 -0.49 -12.83
C CYS A 183 8.04 -1.71 -12.68
N PRO A 184 7.53 -2.95 -12.60
CA PRO A 184 8.34 -4.12 -12.32
C PRO A 184 9.36 -4.41 -13.44
N TYR A 185 10.64 -4.54 -13.06
CA TYR A 185 11.73 -4.91 -13.98
C TYR A 185 11.77 -6.40 -14.35
N ASN A 186 10.85 -7.20 -13.78
CA ASN A 186 10.62 -8.62 -14.10
C ASN A 186 11.91 -9.45 -14.29
N LYS A 187 12.80 -9.41 -13.29
CA LYS A 187 14.09 -10.13 -13.29
C LYS A 187 14.98 -9.80 -14.51
N GLY A 188 14.96 -8.55 -14.99
CA GLY A 188 15.74 -8.12 -16.14
C GLY A 188 15.03 -8.20 -17.48
N LYS A 189 13.73 -8.48 -17.49
CA LYS A 189 12.91 -8.64 -18.70
C LYS A 189 11.60 -7.85 -18.61
N PRO A 190 11.67 -6.51 -18.46
CA PRO A 190 10.47 -5.67 -18.33
C PRO A 190 9.53 -5.77 -19.55
N GLU A 191 10.06 -6.04 -20.75
CA GLU A 191 9.33 -6.16 -22.00
C GLU A 191 8.31 -7.31 -22.02
N VAL A 192 8.52 -8.35 -21.20
CA VAL A 192 7.55 -9.46 -21.04
C VAL A 192 6.77 -9.38 -19.73
N ALA A 193 6.91 -8.30 -18.98
CA ALA A 193 6.22 -8.13 -17.70
C ALA A 193 4.71 -7.93 -17.92
N LEU A 194 3.91 -8.64 -17.14
CA LEU A 194 2.45 -8.46 -17.08
C LEU A 194 2.07 -7.76 -15.77
N PRO A 195 1.00 -6.94 -15.78
CA PRO A 195 0.52 -6.30 -14.57
C PRO A 195 -0.02 -7.34 -13.59
N TRP A 196 0.05 -7.04 -12.30
CA TRP A 196 -0.29 -8.01 -11.27
C TRP A 196 -1.80 -8.25 -11.19
N THR A 197 -2.19 -9.52 -11.02
CA THR A 197 -3.58 -9.88 -10.70
C THR A 197 -3.92 -9.66 -9.23
N THR A 198 -2.93 -9.84 -8.36
CA THR A 198 -2.99 -9.64 -6.91
C THR A 198 -1.76 -8.88 -6.47
N MET A 199 -1.92 -8.00 -5.48
CA MET A 199 -0.80 -7.24 -4.93
C MET A 199 0.30 -8.16 -4.37
N PRO A 200 1.58 -7.91 -4.68
CA PRO A 200 2.67 -8.57 -3.99
C PRO A 200 2.71 -8.17 -2.52
N PHE A 201 2.56 -9.16 -1.62
CA PHE A 201 2.37 -8.93 -0.18
C PHE A 201 3.48 -8.10 0.49
N TYR A 202 4.70 -8.14 -0.04
CA TYR A 202 5.84 -7.40 0.52
C TYR A 202 5.75 -5.88 0.32
N TYR A 203 4.81 -5.37 -0.49
CA TYR A 203 4.48 -3.94 -0.53
C TYR A 203 3.46 -3.52 0.54
N MET A 204 2.79 -4.46 1.21
CA MET A 204 1.77 -4.14 2.23
C MET A 204 2.33 -3.30 3.39
N PRO A 205 3.51 -3.59 3.96
CA PRO A 205 4.14 -2.71 4.95
C PRO A 205 4.32 -1.27 4.46
N GLN A 206 4.73 -1.10 3.20
CA GLN A 206 5.00 0.22 2.62
C GLN A 206 3.73 1.06 2.56
N VAL A 207 2.66 0.54 1.94
CA VAL A 207 1.43 1.30 1.72
C VAL A 207 0.69 1.58 3.03
N GLN A 208 0.74 0.67 4.00
CA GLN A 208 0.17 0.88 5.34
C GLN A 208 0.95 1.96 6.11
N GLY A 209 2.28 1.98 5.99
CA GLY A 209 3.10 3.04 6.54
C GLY A 209 2.83 4.41 5.92
N GLN A 210 2.61 4.47 4.60
CA GLN A 210 2.24 5.70 3.91
C GLN A 210 0.90 6.24 4.42
N MET A 211 -0.12 5.38 4.52
CA MET A 211 -1.43 5.76 5.07
C MET A 211 -1.35 6.24 6.52
N GLU A 212 -0.45 5.66 7.32
CA GLU A 212 -0.24 6.13 8.68
C GLU A 212 0.40 7.53 8.71
N ILE A 213 1.56 7.68 8.08
CA ILE A 213 2.37 8.91 8.12
C ILE A 213 1.61 10.11 7.55
N MET A 214 0.83 9.87 6.50
CA MET A 214 0.15 10.92 5.75
C MET A 214 -1.30 11.14 6.17
N ASP A 215 -1.79 10.34 7.13
CA ASP A 215 -3.17 10.28 7.54
C ASP A 215 -4.15 10.20 6.35
N ARG A 216 -4.08 9.06 5.66
CA ARG A 216 -4.92 8.73 4.49
C ARG A 216 -5.59 7.38 4.69
N ASP A 217 -6.78 7.21 4.14
CA ASP A 217 -7.60 6.02 4.40
C ASP A 217 -7.32 4.87 3.43
N TRP A 218 -6.77 5.17 2.25
CA TRP A 218 -6.55 4.20 1.20
C TRP A 218 -5.39 4.58 0.27
N VAL A 219 -4.82 3.57 -0.37
CA VAL A 219 -3.80 3.67 -1.42
C VAL A 219 -4.30 2.95 -2.66
N ASP A 220 -4.16 3.58 -3.83
CA ASP A 220 -4.19 2.89 -5.11
C ASP A 220 -2.76 2.45 -5.44
N LEU A 221 -2.49 1.15 -5.31
CA LEU A 221 -1.26 0.55 -5.81
C LEU A 221 -1.42 0.29 -7.30
N TYR A 222 -0.69 1.03 -8.11
CA TYR A 222 -0.74 0.97 -9.56
C TYR A 222 0.47 0.22 -10.11
N CYS A 223 0.23 -0.93 -10.74
CA CYS A 223 1.26 -1.69 -11.43
C CYS A 223 1.19 -1.38 -12.92
N TRP A 224 2.24 -0.76 -13.45
CA TRP A 224 2.35 -0.44 -14.88
C TRP A 224 3.44 -1.28 -15.53
N THR A 225 3.13 -1.88 -16.68
CA THR A 225 4.09 -2.58 -17.53
C THR A 225 3.89 -2.17 -19.00
N PRO A 226 4.86 -2.46 -19.88
CA PRO A 226 4.68 -2.25 -21.32
C PRO A 226 3.49 -3.02 -21.92
N ASN A 227 3.01 -4.07 -21.24
CA ASN A 227 1.95 -4.95 -21.73
C ASN A 227 0.57 -4.65 -21.09
N GLY A 228 0.48 -3.66 -20.21
CA GLY A 228 -0.77 -3.28 -19.56
C GLY A 228 -0.58 -2.75 -18.14
N SER A 229 -1.68 -2.56 -17.43
CA SER A 229 -1.65 -2.01 -16.08
C SER A 229 -2.75 -2.55 -15.16
N THR A 230 -2.56 -2.49 -13.85
CA THR A 230 -3.61 -2.80 -12.86
C THR A 230 -3.62 -1.78 -11.72
N ILE A 231 -4.83 -1.43 -11.27
CA ILE A 231 -5.05 -0.61 -10.07
C ILE A 231 -5.63 -1.49 -8.98
N LEU A 232 -4.92 -1.62 -7.87
CA LEU A 232 -5.31 -2.38 -6.69
C LEU A 232 -5.50 -1.42 -5.51
N ARG A 233 -6.71 -1.33 -4.98
CA ARG A 233 -7.02 -0.49 -3.82
C ARG A 233 -6.79 -1.24 -2.51
N VAL A 234 -6.02 -0.61 -1.64
CA VAL A 234 -5.72 -1.07 -0.28
C VAL A 234 -6.27 -0.06 0.72
N CYS A 235 -7.02 -0.53 1.71
CA CYS A 235 -7.51 0.31 2.81
C CYS A 235 -6.59 0.22 4.03
N ARG A 236 -6.57 1.28 4.85
CA ARG A 236 -5.81 1.33 6.10
C ARG A 236 -6.31 0.26 7.08
N GLU A 237 -5.38 -0.49 7.66
CA GLU A 237 -5.67 -1.54 8.64
C GLU A 237 -4.85 -1.32 9.92
N ARG A 238 -5.53 -0.86 10.97
CA ARG A 238 -4.90 -0.41 12.22
C ARG A 238 -4.23 -1.55 12.98
N GLY A 239 -4.84 -2.73 13.04
CA GLY A 239 -4.29 -3.88 13.76
C GLY A 239 -3.04 -4.46 13.08
N TYR A 240 -2.91 -4.28 11.77
CA TYR A 240 -1.70 -4.61 11.03
C TYR A 240 -0.62 -3.54 11.24
N TRP A 241 -0.99 -2.26 11.19
CA TRP A 241 -0.08 -1.16 11.53
C TRP A 241 0.54 -1.34 12.91
N GLU A 242 -0.26 -1.57 13.96
CA GLU A 242 0.23 -1.81 15.32
C GLU A 242 1.22 -2.97 15.40
N LEU A 243 0.95 -4.06 14.68
CA LEU A 243 1.87 -5.20 14.58
C LEU A 243 3.20 -4.79 13.97
N ILE A 244 3.20 -4.20 12.76
CA ILE A 244 4.44 -3.88 12.06
C ILE A 244 5.20 -2.75 12.75
N HIS A 245 4.50 -1.74 13.26
CA HIS A 245 5.09 -0.61 13.97
C HIS A 245 5.85 -1.06 15.22
N GLY A 246 5.36 -2.05 15.97
CA GLY A 246 6.11 -2.63 17.09
C GLY A 246 7.45 -3.25 16.67
N ILE A 247 7.51 -3.89 15.51
CA ILE A 247 8.74 -4.49 14.96
C ILE A 247 9.67 -3.40 14.41
N LEU A 248 9.12 -2.40 13.72
CA LEU A 248 9.89 -1.26 13.20
C LEU A 248 10.53 -0.46 14.35
N ARG A 249 9.80 -0.31 15.47
CA ARG A 249 10.31 0.35 16.68
C ARG A 249 11.51 -0.40 17.27
N GLU A 250 11.44 -1.72 17.39
CA GLU A 250 12.58 -2.54 17.85
C GLU A 250 13.78 -2.32 16.93
N PHE A 251 13.59 -2.49 15.61
CA PHE A 251 14.66 -2.26 14.65
C PHE A 251 15.31 -0.88 14.78
N TRP A 252 14.51 0.18 14.98
CA TRP A 252 15.05 1.53 15.06
C TRP A 252 15.67 1.85 16.42
N TRP A 253 14.90 1.69 17.51
CA TRP A 253 15.27 2.18 18.84
C TRP A 253 16.10 1.18 19.65
N GLU A 254 16.06 -0.11 19.32
CA GLU A 254 16.87 -1.13 20.02
C GLU A 254 18.12 -1.51 19.21
N ASN A 255 18.11 -1.34 17.88
CA ASN A 255 19.27 -1.66 17.04
C ASN A 255 19.97 -0.44 16.44
N VAL A 256 19.26 0.44 15.73
CA VAL A 256 19.90 1.54 14.97
C VAL A 256 20.41 2.65 15.88
N MET A 257 19.55 3.18 16.75
CA MET A 257 19.88 4.36 17.57
C MET A 257 21.00 4.10 18.59
N PRO A 258 20.98 3.00 19.37
CA PRO A 258 22.08 2.72 20.30
C PRO A 258 23.42 2.49 19.59
N ALA A 259 23.40 1.90 18.38
CA ALA A 259 24.60 1.73 17.57
C ALA A 259 25.17 3.08 17.13
N ARG A 260 24.32 4.01 16.67
CA ARG A 260 24.73 5.38 16.31
C ARG A 260 25.31 6.11 17.52
N GLU A 261 24.70 5.98 18.69
CA GLU A 261 25.19 6.58 19.93
C GLU A 261 26.58 6.03 20.33
N ALA A 262 26.78 4.72 20.25
CA ALA A 262 28.08 4.10 20.52
C ALA A 262 29.16 4.60 19.54
N LEU A 263 28.84 4.75 18.25
CA LEU A 263 29.77 5.31 17.26
C LEU A 263 30.12 6.77 17.51
N LEU A 264 29.15 7.59 17.94
CA LEU A 264 29.41 8.98 18.34
C LEU A 264 30.38 9.07 19.53
N MET A 265 30.43 8.04 20.37
CA MET A 265 31.38 7.91 21.48
C MET A 265 32.71 7.25 21.08
N GLY A 266 32.90 6.90 19.80
CA GLY A 266 34.11 6.23 19.30
C GLY A 266 34.22 4.75 19.70
N LYS A 267 33.10 4.10 20.03
CA LYS A 267 33.04 2.71 20.54
C LYS A 267 32.50 1.76 19.47
N GLU A 268 33.31 1.45 18.47
CA GLU A 268 32.90 0.63 17.32
C GLU A 268 32.52 -0.81 17.71
N GLU A 269 33.22 -1.40 18.67
CA GLU A 269 32.93 -2.76 19.16
C GLU A 269 31.56 -2.82 19.85
N GLU A 270 31.21 -1.80 20.64
CA GLU A 270 29.89 -1.70 21.29
C GLU A 270 28.78 -1.53 20.25
N ALA A 271 29.00 -0.74 19.19
CA ALA A 271 28.04 -0.57 18.10
C ALA A 271 27.66 -1.90 17.44
N ASN A 272 28.64 -2.82 17.31
CA ASN A 272 28.41 -4.14 16.72
C ASN A 272 27.50 -5.05 17.58
N MET A 273 27.35 -4.79 18.88
CA MET A 273 26.46 -5.57 19.76
C MET A 273 24.97 -5.34 19.44
N PHE A 274 24.64 -4.23 18.78
CA PHE A 274 23.27 -3.84 18.45
C PHE A 274 22.80 -4.37 17.08
N LYS A 275 23.59 -5.21 16.41
CA LYS A 275 23.22 -5.82 15.13
C LYS A 275 21.91 -6.61 15.27
N PRO A 276 20.91 -6.37 14.41
CA PRO A 276 19.65 -7.11 14.47
C PRO A 276 19.84 -8.54 13.98
N ALA A 277 19.05 -9.46 14.51
CA ALA A 277 18.85 -10.77 13.90
C ALA A 277 18.24 -10.62 12.50
N SER A 278 18.46 -11.61 11.63
CA SER A 278 17.96 -11.61 10.24
C SER A 278 16.43 -11.47 10.15
N THR A 279 15.72 -11.92 11.18
CA THR A 279 14.26 -11.80 11.32
C THR A 279 13.89 -11.45 12.75
N HIS A 280 12.71 -10.85 12.94
CA HIS A 280 12.12 -10.60 14.25
C HIS A 280 11.20 -11.78 14.64
N LYS A 281 10.99 -12.02 15.94
CA LYS A 281 10.13 -13.11 16.45
C LYS A 281 8.68 -13.09 15.90
N ARG A 282 8.20 -11.93 15.45
CA ARG A 282 6.86 -11.74 14.86
C ARG A 282 6.87 -11.60 13.33
N THR A 283 8.01 -11.77 12.64
CA THR A 283 8.12 -11.66 11.18
C THR A 283 7.16 -12.61 10.46
N GLY A 284 7.06 -13.87 10.90
CA GLY A 284 6.12 -14.84 10.31
C GLY A 284 4.66 -14.38 10.37
N LEU A 285 4.23 -13.81 11.50
CA LEU A 285 2.88 -13.27 11.67
C LEU A 285 2.64 -12.06 10.74
N ALA A 286 3.63 -11.16 10.62
CA ALA A 286 3.54 -10.02 9.72
C ALA A 286 3.42 -10.44 8.25
N ILE A 287 4.15 -11.48 7.82
CA ILE A 287 4.04 -12.05 6.46
C ILE A 287 2.63 -12.64 6.25
N VAL A 288 2.13 -13.46 7.17
CA VAL A 288 0.79 -14.07 7.06
C VAL A 288 -0.30 -13.00 6.95
N LYS A 289 -0.24 -11.95 7.80
CA LYS A 289 -1.19 -10.84 7.70
C LYS A 289 -1.04 -10.06 6.39
N SER A 290 0.19 -9.84 5.91
CA SER A 290 0.43 -9.17 4.63
C SER A 290 -0.18 -9.94 3.46
N LEU A 291 -0.03 -11.27 3.44
CA LEU A 291 -0.62 -12.15 2.43
C LEU A 291 -2.14 -12.06 2.43
N LYS A 292 -2.76 -12.11 3.62
CA LYS A 292 -4.20 -11.98 3.78
C LYS A 292 -4.69 -10.63 3.22
N LEU A 293 -4.12 -9.52 3.69
CA LEU A 293 -4.52 -8.18 3.25
C LEU A 293 -4.29 -7.96 1.75
N ALA A 294 -3.20 -8.51 1.19
CA ALA A 294 -2.91 -8.42 -0.24
C ALA A 294 -3.94 -9.18 -1.08
N SER A 295 -4.50 -10.29 -0.56
CA SER A 295 -5.60 -11.01 -1.21
C SER A 295 -6.96 -10.30 -1.11
N GLU A 296 -7.13 -9.45 -0.09
CA GLU A 296 -8.33 -8.63 0.13
C GLU A 296 -8.26 -7.28 -0.62
N ALA A 297 -7.09 -6.92 -1.17
CA ALA A 297 -6.92 -5.71 -1.98
C ALA A 297 -7.83 -5.76 -3.20
N LYS A 298 -8.65 -4.72 -3.37
CA LYS A 298 -9.67 -4.69 -4.41
C LYS A 298 -9.05 -4.31 -5.75
N LEU A 299 -9.09 -5.22 -6.72
CA LEU A 299 -8.81 -4.86 -8.12
C LEU A 299 -9.89 -3.89 -8.60
N LEU A 300 -9.51 -2.67 -8.97
CA LEU A 300 -10.42 -1.64 -9.48
C LEU A 300 -10.41 -1.57 -11.00
N CYS A 301 -9.24 -1.78 -11.58
CA CYS A 301 -9.04 -1.64 -13.01
C CYS A 301 -7.95 -2.60 -13.48
N ARG A 302 -8.16 -3.17 -14.67
CA ARG A 302 -7.13 -3.86 -15.43
C ARG A 302 -7.15 -3.34 -16.85
N GLU A 303 -5.96 -3.05 -17.35
CA GLU A 303 -5.72 -2.74 -18.74
C GLU A 303 -4.81 -3.81 -19.34
N ILE A 304 -5.16 -4.37 -20.49
CA ILE A 304 -4.30 -5.24 -21.30
C ILE A 304 -4.45 -4.84 -22.76
N ALA A 305 -3.34 -4.63 -23.46
CA ALA A 305 -3.32 -4.27 -24.89
C ALA A 305 -4.27 -3.10 -25.25
N GLY A 306 -4.35 -2.09 -24.39
CA GLY A 306 -5.21 -0.91 -24.58
C GLY A 306 -6.69 -1.11 -24.22
N HIS A 307 -7.13 -2.34 -23.95
CA HIS A 307 -8.48 -2.61 -23.44
C HIS A 307 -8.53 -2.39 -21.93
N VAL A 308 -9.42 -1.51 -21.47
CA VAL A 308 -9.58 -1.15 -20.05
C VAL A 308 -10.87 -1.75 -19.51
N GLU A 309 -10.75 -2.54 -18.44
CA GLU A 309 -11.85 -3.15 -17.71
C GLU A 309 -11.88 -2.64 -16.26
N PHE A 310 -13.04 -2.15 -15.82
CA PHE A 310 -13.27 -1.73 -14.45
C PHE A 310 -14.06 -2.78 -13.67
N PHE A 311 -13.65 -2.99 -12.42
CA PHE A 311 -14.23 -3.97 -11.51
C PHE A 311 -15.00 -3.26 -10.40
N ARG A 312 -16.20 -3.76 -10.11
CA ARG A 312 -17.11 -3.18 -9.10
C ARG A 312 -16.83 -3.67 -7.69
#